data_AF-A0A2H3TPE0-F1
#
_entry.id   AF-A0A2H3TPE0-F1
#
_cell.length_a   1.000
_cell.length_b   1.000
_cell.length_c   1.000
_cell.angle_alpha   90.00
_cell.angle_beta   90.00
_cell.angle_gamma   90.00
#
_symmetry.space_group_name_H-M   'P 1'
#
loop_
_entity.id
_entity.type
_entity.pdbx_description
1 polymer ?
#
loop_
_entity_poly.entity_id
_entity_poly.type
_entity_poly.pdbx_seq_one_letter_code
_entity_poly.pdbx_strand_id
1 'polypeptide(L)'
;MSGFLATGLVPINIQKALKSLKPKEKKRKSFQGPTTPRKVQVTSETVWGTPQGSHDIEKQLQEAQKDGNPSIRDFKCILKKAMKSIDNKNSQIQRLEEEKAVLKASAAAKAPTGRVPVQFDPNQAFPEIEQIITARDQAERNVLHQIEENRRKLRKKKAAKNTNN
;
A
#
# COMPACT_ATOMS: atom_id res chain seq x y z
N MET A 1 19.24 -83.79 64.69
CA MET A 1 18.10 -83.66 63.76
C MET A 1 18.27 -84.62 62.57
N SER A 2 18.29 -85.94 62.79
CA SER A 2 18.52 -86.93 61.72
C SER A 2 17.31 -87.81 61.40
N GLY A 3 16.21 -87.74 62.16
CA GLY A 3 15.03 -88.59 61.96
C GLY A 3 14.06 -88.13 60.85
N PHE A 4 14.05 -86.85 60.48
CA PHE A 4 13.03 -86.31 59.56
C PHE A 4 13.27 -86.68 58.08
N LEU A 5 14.53 -86.89 57.67
CA LEU A 5 14.87 -87.18 56.27
C LEU A 5 14.41 -88.57 55.80
N ALA A 6 14.25 -89.55 56.70
CA ALA A 6 13.84 -90.91 56.34
C ALA A 6 12.32 -91.05 56.05
N THR A 7 11.51 -90.04 56.43
CA THR A 7 10.05 -90.09 56.30
C THR A 7 9.50 -89.32 55.09
N GLY A 8 10.38 -88.72 54.28
CA GLY A 8 9.98 -87.87 53.15
C GLY A 8 9.39 -86.51 53.55
N LEU A 9 9.19 -86.25 54.84
CA LEU A 9 8.70 -84.99 55.36
C LEU A 9 9.85 -83.98 55.51
N VAL A 10 10.00 -83.12 54.50
CA VAL A 10 10.90 -81.97 54.57
C VAL A 10 10.33 -80.95 55.58
N PRO A 11 11.09 -80.51 56.60
CA PRO A 11 10.58 -79.49 57.52
C PRO A 11 10.28 -78.21 56.73
N ILE A 12 9.04 -77.75 56.83
CA ILE A 12 8.60 -76.51 56.20
C ILE A 12 9.46 -75.37 56.74
N ASN A 13 10.27 -74.77 55.87
CA ASN A 13 11.12 -73.64 56.26
C ASN A 13 10.25 -72.38 56.39
N ILE A 14 9.74 -72.15 57.59
CA ILE A 14 8.83 -71.04 57.93
C ILE A 14 9.46 -69.68 57.57
N GLN A 15 10.78 -69.52 57.74
CA GLN A 15 11.45 -68.28 57.38
C GLN A 15 11.42 -68.00 55.87
N LYS A 16 11.48 -69.05 55.04
CA LYS A 16 11.37 -68.92 53.58
C LYS A 16 9.94 -68.50 53.19
N ALA A 17 8.92 -69.08 53.82
CA ALA A 17 7.52 -68.72 53.61
C ALA A 17 7.23 -67.27 54.06
N LEU A 18 7.75 -66.86 55.21
CA LEU A 18 7.63 -65.48 55.70
C LEU A 18 8.34 -64.47 54.81
N LYS A 19 9.49 -64.82 54.21
CA LYS A 19 10.17 -63.96 53.22
C LYS A 19 9.36 -63.78 51.93
N SER A 20 8.65 -64.82 51.46
CA SER A 20 7.77 -64.69 50.28
C SER A 20 6.50 -63.88 50.53
N LEU A 21 6.06 -63.78 51.80
CA LEU A 21 4.89 -63.00 52.21
C LEU A 21 5.19 -61.50 52.39
N LYS A 22 6.46 -61.08 52.40
CA LYS A 22 6.79 -59.65 52.46
C LYS A 22 6.38 -58.96 51.16
N PRO A 23 5.62 -57.85 51.21
CA PRO A 23 5.20 -57.14 50.00
C PRO A 23 6.44 -56.64 49.25
N LYS A 24 6.65 -57.15 48.03
CA LYS A 24 7.64 -56.59 47.11
C LYS A 24 7.12 -55.22 46.67
N GLU A 25 7.73 -54.16 47.18
CA GLU A 25 7.51 -52.81 46.68
C GLU A 25 7.88 -52.77 45.20
N LYS A 26 6.86 -52.74 44.33
CA LYS A 26 7.05 -52.46 42.92
C LYS A 26 7.51 -51.02 42.81
N LYS A 27 8.81 -50.79 42.61
CA LYS A 27 9.34 -49.47 42.24
C LYS A 27 8.62 -49.03 40.96
N ARG A 28 7.69 -48.08 41.08
CA ARG A 28 7.06 -47.47 39.91
C ARG A 28 8.16 -46.74 39.14
N LYS A 29 8.32 -47.05 37.85
CA LYS A 29 9.17 -46.24 36.97
C LYS A 29 8.60 -44.83 36.99
N SER A 30 9.36 -43.87 37.52
CA SER A 30 8.95 -42.46 37.47
C SER A 30 8.83 -42.05 36.01
N PHE A 31 7.69 -41.46 35.66
CA PHE A 31 7.48 -40.89 34.34
C PHE A 31 8.39 -39.67 34.18
N GLN A 32 9.44 -39.78 33.36
CA GLN A 32 10.19 -38.63 32.88
C GLN A 32 9.45 -38.07 31.66
N GLY A 33 8.48 -37.18 31.91
CA GLY A 33 7.89 -36.37 30.86
C GLY A 33 8.93 -35.40 30.28
N PRO A 34 8.72 -34.86 29.07
CA PRO A 34 9.60 -33.84 28.51
C PRO A 34 9.65 -32.64 29.46
N THR A 35 10.82 -32.38 30.03
CA THR A 35 11.07 -31.21 30.87
C THR A 35 10.87 -29.98 29.99
N THR A 36 9.77 -29.26 30.19
CA THR A 36 9.57 -27.96 29.55
C THR A 36 10.69 -27.05 30.05
N PRO A 37 11.56 -26.48 29.17
CA PRO A 37 12.64 -25.64 29.63
C PRO A 37 12.07 -24.48 30.43
N ARG A 38 12.55 -24.31 31.66
CA ARG A 38 12.14 -23.23 32.55
C ARG A 38 12.43 -21.91 31.84
N LYS A 39 11.41 -21.05 31.67
CA LYS A 39 11.58 -19.72 31.10
C LYS A 39 12.63 -18.98 31.96
N VAL A 40 13.75 -18.63 31.34
CA VAL A 40 14.77 -17.77 31.97
C VAL A 40 14.08 -16.46 32.33
N GLN A 41 14.05 -16.13 33.62
CA GLN A 41 13.58 -14.82 34.04
C GLN A 41 14.57 -13.79 33.52
N VAL A 42 14.06 -12.93 32.65
CA VAL A 42 14.79 -11.83 32.05
C VAL A 42 14.87 -10.70 33.08
N THR A 43 16.07 -10.31 33.48
CA THR A 43 16.34 -9.25 34.46
C THR A 43 16.70 -7.89 33.83
N SER A 44 16.51 -7.71 32.51
CA SER A 44 16.78 -6.40 31.90
C SER A 44 15.67 -5.41 32.24
N GLU A 45 15.98 -4.40 33.05
CA GLU A 45 15.05 -3.30 33.38
C GLU A 45 14.62 -2.49 32.15
N THR A 46 15.42 -2.50 31.08
CA THR A 46 15.15 -1.72 29.87
C THR A 46 14.07 -2.37 28.99
N VAL A 47 12.90 -1.74 28.94
CA VAL A 47 11.78 -2.13 28.06
C VAL A 47 11.87 -1.38 26.74
N TRP A 48 12.23 -2.08 25.66
CA TRP A 48 12.32 -1.49 24.32
C TRP A 48 10.94 -1.34 23.63
N GLY A 49 10.58 -0.10 23.31
CA GLY A 49 9.38 0.25 22.53
C GLY A 49 9.48 -0.13 21.05
N THR A 50 8.34 -0.18 20.34
CA THR A 50 8.35 -0.29 18.88
C THR A 50 8.62 1.09 18.28
N PRO A 51 9.72 1.28 17.52
CA PRO A 51 10.05 2.56 16.91
C PRO A 51 9.01 2.94 15.86
N GLN A 52 8.76 4.23 15.68
CA GLN A 52 7.91 4.76 14.60
C GLN A 52 8.76 5.34 13.45
N GLY A 53 9.99 5.75 13.76
CA GLY A 53 10.91 6.36 12.80
C GLY A 53 12.35 5.87 12.92
N SER A 54 13.19 6.31 11.99
CA SER A 54 14.64 6.07 12.01
C SER A 54 15.31 6.68 13.25
N HIS A 55 14.85 7.86 13.68
CA HIS A 55 15.38 8.54 14.87
C HIS A 55 15.15 7.73 16.15
N ASP A 56 13.99 7.06 16.28
CA ASP A 56 13.72 6.19 17.43
C ASP A 56 14.67 4.98 17.47
N ILE A 57 14.98 4.42 16.29
CA ILE A 57 15.93 3.29 16.16
C ILE A 57 17.33 3.76 16.57
N GLU A 58 17.75 4.92 16.09
CA GLU A 58 19.06 5.51 16.41
C GLU A 58 19.18 5.78 17.92
N LYS A 59 18.15 6.37 18.53
CA LYS A 59 18.11 6.62 19.97
C LYS A 59 18.21 5.33 20.78
N GLN A 60 17.46 4.29 20.41
CA GLN A 60 17.52 2.98 21.07
C GLN A 60 18.88 2.31 20.91
N LEU A 61 19.54 2.47 19.76
CA LEU A 61 20.90 1.98 19.54
C LEU A 61 21.93 2.72 20.40
N GLN A 62 21.83 4.05 20.49
CA GLN A 62 22.70 4.85 21.34
C GLN A 62 22.51 4.50 22.82
N GLU A 63 21.27 4.29 23.28
CA GLU A 63 20.98 3.81 24.65
C GLU A 63 21.59 2.43 24.90
N ALA A 64 21.42 1.48 23.98
CA ALA A 64 22.02 0.15 24.11
C ALA A 64 23.57 0.16 24.07
N GLN A 65 24.18 1.18 23.44
CA GLN A 65 25.64 1.35 23.40
C GLN A 65 26.21 1.98 24.68
N LYS A 66 25.45 2.84 25.37
CA LYS A 66 25.88 3.48 26.63
C LYS A 66 26.18 2.47 27.73
N ASP A 67 25.54 1.30 27.69
CA ASP A 67 25.73 0.21 28.64
C ASP A 67 27.04 -0.58 28.40
N GLY A 68 27.92 -0.10 27.51
CA GLY A 68 29.31 -0.56 27.34
C GLY A 68 29.48 -1.78 26.43
N ASN A 69 28.51 -2.69 26.39
CA ASN A 69 28.44 -3.73 25.37
C ASN A 69 26.97 -4.03 25.08
N PRO A 70 26.43 -3.67 23.89
CA PRO A 70 25.05 -3.96 23.58
C PRO A 70 24.88 -5.47 23.66
N SER A 71 24.12 -5.94 24.64
CA SER A 71 23.81 -7.35 24.74
C SER A 71 23.26 -7.79 23.39
N ILE A 72 23.73 -8.93 22.85
CA ILE A 72 23.20 -9.52 21.60
C ILE A 72 21.67 -9.57 21.64
N ARG A 73 21.11 -9.68 22.85
CA ARG A 73 19.67 -9.64 23.11
C ARG A 73 19.03 -8.27 22.83
N ASP A 74 19.62 -7.17 23.28
CA ASP A 74 19.06 -5.82 23.09
C ASP A 74 19.12 -5.42 21.62
N PHE A 75 20.23 -5.71 20.95
CA PHE A 75 20.35 -5.51 19.51
C PHE A 75 19.30 -6.31 18.72
N LYS A 76 19.11 -7.62 19.05
CA LYS A 76 18.04 -8.44 18.45
C LYS A 76 16.64 -7.89 18.74
N CYS A 77 16.43 -7.30 19.92
CA CYS A 77 15.15 -6.70 20.28
C CYS A 77 14.88 -5.46 19.41
N ILE A 78 15.84 -4.53 19.35
CA ILE A 78 15.76 -3.31 18.55
C ILE A 78 15.51 -3.65 17.08
N LEU A 79 16.25 -4.60 16.51
CA LEU A 79 16.02 -5.06 15.13
C LEU A 79 14.62 -5.63 14.91
N LYS A 80 14.13 -6.51 15.80
CA LYS A 80 12.75 -7.04 15.69
C LYS A 80 11.70 -5.93 15.75
N LYS A 81 11.93 -4.92 16.60
CA LYS A 81 11.04 -3.77 16.75
C LYS A 81 11.07 -2.89 15.50
N ALA A 82 12.25 -2.68 14.90
CA ALA A 82 12.41 -1.99 13.63
C ALA A 82 11.70 -2.71 12.48
N MET A 83 11.85 -4.04 12.37
CA MET A 83 11.11 -4.86 11.39
C MET A 83 9.59 -4.65 11.53
N LYS A 84 9.05 -4.74 12.75
CA LYS A 84 7.62 -4.52 13.01
C LYS A 84 7.15 -3.11 12.60
N SER A 85 8.00 -2.11 12.78
CA SER A 85 7.71 -0.73 12.34
C SER A 85 7.57 -0.63 10.82
N ILE A 86 8.47 -1.31 10.10
CA ILE A 86 8.43 -1.39 8.63
C ILE A 86 7.15 -2.10 8.16
N ASP A 87 6.81 -3.24 8.77
CA ASP A 87 5.59 -3.97 8.42
C ASP A 87 4.32 -3.13 8.63
N ASN A 88 4.27 -2.38 9.74
CA ASN A 88 3.17 -1.45 10.01
C ASN A 88 3.08 -0.35 8.95
N LYS A 89 4.21 0.24 8.54
CA LYS A 89 4.23 1.25 7.48
C LYS A 89 3.82 0.68 6.13
N ASN A 90 4.28 -0.51 5.78
CA ASN A 90 3.87 -1.18 4.55
C ASN A 90 2.37 -1.45 4.51
N SER A 91 1.79 -1.89 5.64
CA SER A 91 0.33 -2.06 5.75
C SER A 91 -0.43 -0.74 5.60
N GLN A 92 0.08 0.36 6.16
CA GLN A 92 -0.52 1.68 5.97
C GLN A 92 -0.42 2.16 4.52
N ILE A 93 0.73 1.95 3.88
CA ILE A 93 0.94 2.29 2.46
C ILE A 93 -0.08 1.55 1.59
N GLN A 94 -0.24 0.24 1.79
CA GLN A 94 -1.21 -0.55 1.03
C GLN A 94 -2.63 0.00 1.17
N ARG A 95 -3.07 0.33 2.40
CA ARG A 95 -4.40 0.94 2.62
C ARG A 95 -4.55 2.27 1.90
N LEU A 96 -3.53 3.13 1.96
CA LEU A 96 -3.55 4.43 1.29
C LEU A 96 -3.56 4.28 -0.24
N GLU A 97 -2.88 3.27 -0.78
CA GLU A 97 -2.89 2.95 -2.20
C GLU A 97 -4.28 2.49 -2.67
N GLU A 98 -4.93 1.63 -1.89
CA GLU A 98 -6.31 1.19 -2.13
C GLU A 98 -7.29 2.38 -2.10
N GLU A 99 -7.22 3.22 -1.07
CA GLU A 99 -8.04 4.43 -0.96
C GLU A 99 -7.80 5.38 -2.14
N LYS A 100 -6.54 5.59 -2.53
CA LYS A 100 -6.17 6.41 -3.69
C LYS A 100 -6.76 5.83 -4.99
N ALA A 101 -6.76 4.51 -5.15
CA ALA A 101 -7.35 3.84 -6.31
C ALA A 101 -8.87 4.05 -6.34
N VAL A 102 -9.55 3.88 -5.20
CA VAL A 102 -11.01 4.13 -5.07
C VAL A 102 -11.35 5.58 -5.36
N LEU A 103 -10.60 6.53 -4.81
CA LEU A 103 -10.80 7.96 -5.07
C LEU A 103 -10.59 8.30 -6.53
N LYS A 104 -9.56 7.73 -7.18
CA LYS A 104 -9.32 7.92 -8.62
C LYS A 104 -10.46 7.34 -9.46
N ALA A 105 -10.98 6.17 -9.10
CA ALA A 105 -12.13 5.57 -9.77
C ALA A 105 -13.40 6.41 -9.58
N SER A 106 -13.66 6.90 -8.37
CA SER A 106 -14.78 7.80 -8.07
C SER A 106 -14.66 9.13 -8.83
N ALA A 107 -13.47 9.72 -8.90
CA ALA A 107 -13.24 10.93 -9.68
C ALA A 107 -13.45 10.69 -11.18
N ALA A 108 -12.98 9.57 -11.72
CA ALA A 108 -13.22 9.18 -13.11
C ALA A 108 -14.71 8.93 -13.40
N ALA A 109 -15.45 8.32 -12.47
CA ALA A 109 -16.89 8.11 -12.61
C ALA A 109 -17.70 9.42 -12.56
N LYS A 110 -17.22 10.41 -11.79
CA LYS A 110 -17.82 11.76 -11.72
C LYS A 110 -17.42 12.66 -12.89
N ALA A 111 -16.36 12.30 -13.63
CA ALA A 111 -15.99 13.05 -14.82
C ALA A 111 -17.16 12.93 -15.84
N PRO A 112 -17.59 14.05 -16.45
CA PRO A 112 -18.68 14.03 -17.41
C PRO A 112 -18.28 13.12 -18.58
N THR A 113 -18.84 11.91 -18.58
CA THR A 113 -18.56 10.92 -19.61
C THR A 113 -19.56 11.18 -20.74
N GLY A 114 -19.19 12.03 -21.70
CA GLY A 114 -20.08 12.37 -22.82
C GLY A 114 -19.70 13.63 -23.59
N ARG A 115 -20.55 13.99 -24.56
CA ARG A 115 -20.44 15.24 -25.32
C ARG A 115 -20.59 16.43 -24.38
N VAL A 116 -19.59 17.31 -24.36
CA VAL A 116 -19.64 18.60 -23.67
C VAL A 116 -20.81 19.40 -24.28
N PRO A 117 -21.75 19.92 -23.47
CA PRO A 117 -22.73 20.87 -23.98
C PRO A 117 -21.95 22.11 -24.44
N VAL A 118 -21.83 22.27 -25.75
CA VAL A 118 -21.35 23.51 -26.34
C VAL A 118 -22.39 24.56 -25.96
N GLN A 119 -22.00 25.54 -25.14
CA GLN A 119 -22.81 26.75 -24.96
C GLN A 119 -22.84 27.46 -26.31
N PHE A 120 -23.87 27.15 -27.09
CA PHE A 120 -24.14 27.82 -28.35
C PHE A 120 -24.82 29.14 -28.01
N ASP A 121 -24.08 30.23 -28.15
CA ASP A 121 -24.66 31.57 -28.11
C ASP A 121 -25.31 31.84 -29.47
N PRO A 122 -26.65 31.92 -29.56
CA PRO A 122 -27.33 32.17 -30.82
C PRO A 122 -26.97 33.52 -31.45
N ASN A 123 -26.44 34.47 -30.68
CA ASN A 123 -26.01 35.77 -31.21
C ASN A 123 -24.69 35.67 -32.00
N GLN A 124 -23.87 34.64 -31.77
CA GLN A 124 -22.67 34.35 -32.57
C GLN A 124 -23.02 33.80 -33.97
N ALA A 125 -24.26 33.35 -34.18
CA ALA A 125 -24.70 32.84 -35.48
C ALA A 125 -25.03 33.96 -36.48
N PHE A 126 -25.12 35.21 -36.01
CA PHE A 126 -25.45 36.36 -36.82
C PHE A 126 -24.26 37.32 -36.91
N PRO A 127 -24.02 37.95 -38.07
CA PRO A 127 -23.01 38.99 -38.20
C PRO A 127 -23.34 40.17 -37.28
N GLU A 128 -22.31 40.76 -36.67
CA GLU A 128 -22.48 41.98 -35.90
C GLU A 128 -22.93 43.13 -36.81
N ILE A 129 -23.66 44.09 -36.23
CA ILE A 129 -24.20 45.25 -36.96
C ILE A 129 -23.10 46.00 -37.71
N GLU A 130 -21.91 46.12 -37.13
CA GLU A 130 -20.76 46.77 -37.75
C GLU A 130 -20.26 46.02 -39.00
N GLN A 131 -20.30 44.69 -38.99
CA GLN A 131 -19.94 43.86 -40.14
C GLN A 131 -20.95 44.02 -41.28
N ILE A 132 -22.23 44.19 -40.95
CA ILE A 132 -23.29 44.44 -41.93
C ILE A 132 -23.11 45.83 -42.58
N ILE A 133 -22.81 46.86 -41.77
CA ILE A 133 -22.58 48.23 -42.26
C ILE A 133 -21.34 48.27 -43.16
N THR A 134 -20.22 47.68 -42.73
CA THR A 134 -18.98 47.66 -43.52
C THR A 134 -19.13 46.89 -44.83
N ALA A 135 -19.83 45.75 -44.82
CA ALA A 135 -20.13 45.00 -46.03
C ALA A 135 -20.99 45.80 -47.01
N ARG A 136 -21.99 46.54 -46.50
CA ARG A 136 -22.81 47.44 -47.31
C ARG A 136 -21.98 48.54 -47.96
N ASP A 137 -21.19 49.26 -47.17
CA ASP A 137 -20.35 50.36 -47.67
C ASP A 137 -19.36 49.87 -48.73
N GLN A 138 -18.80 48.67 -48.53
CA GLN A 138 -17.88 48.06 -49.48
C GLN A 138 -18.58 47.61 -50.77
N ALA A 139 -19.81 47.09 -50.68
CA ALA A 139 -20.62 46.76 -51.84
C ALA A 139 -20.97 48.02 -52.66
N GLU A 140 -21.39 49.10 -52.00
CA GLU A 140 -21.68 50.38 -52.66
C GLU A 140 -20.45 50.95 -53.38
N ARG A 141 -19.27 50.90 -52.75
CA ARG A 141 -18.00 51.29 -53.39
C ARG A 141 -17.64 50.43 -54.60
N ASN A 142 -17.84 49.11 -54.50
CA ASN A 142 -17.58 48.20 -55.61
C ASN A 142 -18.51 48.48 -56.81
N VAL A 143 -19.78 48.81 -56.57
CA VAL A 143 -20.73 49.20 -57.62
C VAL A 143 -20.29 50.50 -58.30
N LEU A 144 -19.91 51.52 -57.53
CA LEU A 144 -19.38 52.77 -58.08
C LEU A 144 -18.12 52.54 -58.93
N HIS A 145 -17.20 51.71 -58.43
CA HIS A 145 -16.00 51.34 -59.17
C HIS A 145 -16.32 50.65 -60.50
N GLN A 146 -17.28 49.71 -60.51
CA GLN A 146 -17.74 49.05 -61.74
C GLN A 146 -18.37 50.04 -62.73
N ILE A 147 -19.19 50.98 -62.24
CA ILE A 147 -19.79 52.02 -63.08
C ILE A 147 -18.70 52.91 -63.71
N GLU A 148 -17.70 53.31 -62.93
CA GLU A 148 -16.58 54.09 -63.44
C GLU A 148 -15.73 53.32 -64.47
N GLU A 149 -15.41 52.05 -64.20
CA GLU A 149 -14.72 51.21 -65.17
C GLU A 149 -15.50 51.08 -66.47
N ASN A 150 -16.82 50.84 -66.39
CA ASN A 150 -17.69 50.74 -67.56
C ASN A 150 -17.73 52.06 -68.33
N ARG A 151 -17.78 53.20 -67.64
CA ARG A 151 -17.65 54.54 -68.26
C ARG A 151 -16.29 54.74 -68.92
N ARG A 152 -15.19 54.34 -68.29
CA ARG A 152 -13.83 54.41 -68.85
C ARG A 152 -13.70 53.54 -70.10
N LYS A 153 -14.20 52.30 -70.07
CA LYS A 153 -14.26 51.39 -71.23
C LYS A 153 -15.07 51.98 -72.39
N LEU A 154 -16.23 52.60 -72.10
CA LEU A 154 -17.05 53.28 -73.11
C LEU A 154 -16.31 54.47 -73.74
N ARG A 155 -15.64 55.30 -72.93
CA ARG A 155 -14.85 56.45 -73.42
C ARG A 155 -13.70 56.01 -74.33
N LYS A 156 -12.96 54.95 -73.97
CA LYS A 156 -11.90 54.37 -74.81
C LYS A 156 -12.45 53.87 -76.16
N LYS A 157 -13.60 53.17 -76.17
CA LYS A 157 -14.26 52.72 -77.41
C LYS A 157 -14.68 53.89 -78.31
N LYS A 158 -15.21 54.98 -77.74
CA LYS A 158 -15.58 56.18 -78.51
C LYS A 158 -14.36 56.90 -79.09
N ALA A 159 -13.27 57.02 -78.32
CA ALA A 159 -12.03 57.65 -78.78
C ALA A 159 -11.39 56.87 -79.96
N ALA A 160 -11.33 55.53 -79.87
CA ALA A 160 -10.82 54.68 -80.96
C ALA A 160 -11.65 54.75 -82.25
N LYS A 161 -12.95 55.08 -82.15
CA LYS A 161 -13.83 55.24 -83.30
C LYS A 161 -13.65 56.59 -84.01
N ASN A 162 -13.19 57.62 -83.29
CA ASN A 162 -12.95 58.96 -83.83
C ASN A 162 -11.57 59.13 -84.47
N THR A 163 -10.60 58.25 -84.19
CA THR A 163 -9.25 58.26 -84.78
C THR A 163 -9.15 57.53 -86.12
N ASN A 164 -10.20 56.84 -86.54
CA ASN A 164 -10.26 56.07 -87.79
C ASN A 164 -11.10 56.75 -88.89
N ASN A 165 -11.34 58.06 -88.79
CA ASN A 165 -11.97 58.89 -89.82
C ASN A 165 -11.02 59.98 -90.29
#